data_AF-A0A2S8D883-F1
#
_entry.id   AF-A0A2S8D883-F1
#
_cell.length_a   1.000
_cell.length_b   1.000
_cell.length_c   1.000
_cell.angle_alpha   90.00
_cell.angle_beta   90.00
_cell.angle_gamma   90.00
#
_symmetry.space_group_name_H-M   'P 1'
#
loop_
_entity.id
_entity.type
_entity.pdbx_description
1 polymer ?
#
loop_
_entity_poly.entity_id
_entity_poly.type
_entity_poly.pdbx_seq_one_letter_code
_entity_poly.pdbx_strand_id
1 'polypeptide(L)' 'LMRGYATGGYVGGTGSPAQMRRSEGIRFEQNNNVVIQNDGTNGLPGPQMLKAVYDMARKGARDEIQAQMRDGGLFSGGGR' A
#
# COMPACT_ATOMS: atom_id res chain seq x y z
N LEU A 1 34.75 -9.87 -43.36
CA LEU A 1 34.32 -9.44 -42.01
C LEU A 1 32.84 -9.77 -41.84
N MET A 2 32.50 -10.65 -40.89
CA MET A 2 31.11 -11.01 -40.54
C MET A 2 30.41 -9.85 -39.82
N ARG A 3 29.21 -9.49 -40.30
CA ARG A 3 28.31 -8.49 -39.69
C ARG A 3 27.40 -9.22 -38.71
N GLY A 4 27.71 -9.13 -37.42
CA GLY A 4 26.92 -9.74 -36.35
C GLY A 4 25.57 -9.03 -36.16
N TYR A 5 24.49 -9.82 -36.08
CA TYR A 5 23.22 -9.40 -35.53
C TYR A 5 23.30 -9.55 -34.00
N ALA A 6 23.18 -8.45 -33.27
CA ALA A 6 23.01 -8.47 -31.82
C ALA A 6 21.59 -8.01 -31.50
N THR A 7 20.69 -8.99 -31.35
CA THR A 7 19.45 -8.85 -30.61
C THR A 7 19.82 -8.60 -29.15
N GLY A 8 19.77 -7.36 -28.69
CA GLY A 8 20.12 -7.02 -27.33
C GLY A 8 19.79 -5.56 -27.05
N GLY A 9 18.69 -5.34 -26.33
CA GLY A 9 18.33 -4.01 -25.85
C GLY A 9 19.46 -3.44 -25.00
N TYR A 10 20.03 -2.33 -25.44
CA TYR A 10 21.00 -1.57 -24.67
C TYR A 10 20.30 -1.02 -23.40
N VAL A 11 20.62 -1.58 -22.24
CA VAL A 11 20.53 -0.86 -20.95
C VAL A 11 21.81 -0.02 -20.85
N GLY A 12 21.73 1.21 -21.34
CA GLY A 12 22.85 2.16 -21.32
C GLY A 12 22.82 3.04 -20.07
N GLY A 13 23.86 2.92 -19.25
CA GLY A 13 24.61 4.01 -18.60
C GLY A 13 23.87 5.07 -17.76
N THR A 14 24.35 5.26 -16.52
CA THR A 14 24.23 6.50 -15.72
C THR A 14 22.80 7.03 -15.50
N GLY A 15 22.20 6.65 -14.37
CA GLY A 15 21.27 7.51 -13.62
C GLY A 15 19.93 7.88 -14.26
N SER A 16 19.60 7.38 -15.45
CA SER A 16 18.30 7.63 -16.05
C SER A 16 17.25 6.80 -15.30
N PRO A 17 16.23 7.42 -14.67
CA PRO A 17 15.16 6.64 -14.07
C PRO A 17 14.55 5.81 -15.19
N ALA A 18 14.57 4.48 -15.04
CA ALA A 18 13.84 3.61 -15.93
C ALA A 18 12.38 4.05 -15.86
N GLN A 19 11.94 4.85 -16.84
CA GLN A 19 10.59 5.32 -16.93
C GLN A 19 9.75 4.07 -17.20
N MET A 20 9.13 3.53 -16.15
CA MET A 20 8.12 2.51 -16.31
C MET A 20 7.09 3.10 -17.28
N ARG A 21 7.10 2.61 -18.52
CA ARG A 21 5.98 2.79 -19.43
C ARG A 21 4.82 2.10 -18.72
N ARG A 22 4.03 2.87 -17.96
CA ARG A 22 2.70 2.45 -17.53
C ARG A 22 2.00 2.08 -18.83
N SER A 23 1.96 0.78 -19.15
CA SER A 23 1.16 0.29 -20.26
C SER A 23 -0.21 0.90 -20.06
N GLU A 24 -0.69 1.68 -21.03
CA GLU A 24 -2.04 2.23 -21.03
C GLU A 24 -3.00 1.03 -20.85
N GLY A 25 -3.41 0.74 -19.62
CA GLY A 25 -4.12 -0.51 -19.27
C GLY A 25 -3.78 -1.14 -17.92
N ILE A 26 -2.59 -0.92 -17.34
CA ILE A 26 -2.27 -1.44 -16.00
C ILE A 26 -2.66 -0.41 -14.95
N ARG A 27 -3.78 -0.65 -14.26
CA ARG A 27 -4.17 0.11 -13.06
C ARG A 27 -3.48 -0.51 -11.85
N PHE A 28 -2.69 0.29 -11.15
CA PHE A 28 -2.19 -0.07 -9.83
C PHE A 28 -3.26 0.34 -8.81
N GLU A 29 -4.01 -0.65 -8.34
CA GLU A 29 -4.97 -0.50 -7.26
C GLU A 29 -4.45 -1.24 -6.03
N GLN A 30 -4.27 -0.52 -4.93
CA GLN A 30 -3.81 -1.11 -3.69
C GLN A 30 -4.98 -1.81 -2.99
N ASN A 31 -4.99 -3.14 -3.04
CA ASN A 31 -5.95 -3.96 -2.32
C ASN A 31 -5.28 -4.59 -1.09
N ASN A 32 -5.54 -4.05 0.09
CA ASN A 32 -5.05 -4.61 1.35
C ASN A 32 -6.13 -5.54 1.93
N ASN A 33 -5.75 -6.76 2.33
CA ASN A 33 -6.64 -7.71 2.99
C ASN A 33 -6.20 -7.98 4.43
N VAL A 34 -7.16 -8.29 5.29
CA VAL A 34 -6.94 -8.67 6.68
C VAL A 34 -7.76 -9.92 6.98
N VAL A 35 -7.14 -10.90 7.61
CA VAL A 35 -7.79 -12.15 8.00
C VAL A 35 -7.92 -12.17 9.52
N ILE A 36 -9.15 -12.35 10.01
CA ILE A 36 -9.47 -12.43 11.44
C ILE A 36 -10.15 -13.77 11.70
N GLN A 37 -9.60 -14.54 12.64
CA GLN A 37 -10.21 -15.81 13.05
C GLN A 37 -11.49 -15.52 13.85
N ASN A 38 -12.62 -16.10 13.41
CA ASN A 38 -13.87 -16.02 14.16
C ASN A 38 -13.92 -17.12 15.23
N ASP A 39 -14.02 -16.71 16.49
CA ASP A 39 -14.14 -17.59 17.66
C ASP A 39 -15.60 -17.84 18.09
N GLY A 40 -16.59 -17.30 17.37
CA GLY A 40 -18.01 -17.49 17.68
C GLY A 40 -18.65 -18.72 17.03
N THR A 41 -19.76 -19.17 17.61
CA THR A 41 -20.48 -20.38 17.18
C THR A 41 -21.51 -20.05 16.09
N ASN A 42 -21.78 -21.00 15.18
CA ASN A 42 -22.78 -20.86 14.12
C ASN A 42 -22.57 -19.65 13.19
N GLY A 43 -21.32 -19.21 13.00
CA GLY A 43 -21.01 -18.04 12.18
C GLY A 43 -21.31 -16.70 12.85
N LEU A 44 -21.75 -16.69 14.11
CA LEU A 44 -21.87 -15.46 14.88
C LEU A 44 -20.47 -14.92 15.19
N PRO A 45 -20.29 -13.59 15.26
CA PRO A 45 -19.03 -13.00 15.67
C PRO A 45 -18.71 -13.36 17.13
N GLY A 46 -17.55 -13.99 17.34
CA GLY A 46 -17.04 -14.24 18.69
C GLY A 46 -16.43 -12.99 19.33
N PRO A 47 -16.28 -12.98 20.67
CA PRO A 47 -15.73 -11.84 21.40
C PRO A 47 -14.29 -11.50 20.99
N GLN A 48 -13.46 -12.50 20.64
CA GLN A 48 -12.08 -12.23 20.21
C GLN A 48 -12.04 -11.62 18.81
N MET A 49 -12.89 -12.10 17.89
CA MET A 49 -13.05 -11.49 16.57
C MET A 49 -13.43 -10.01 16.68
N LEU A 50 -14.45 -9.69 17.47
CA LEU A 50 -14.90 -8.31 17.66
C LEU A 50 -13.79 -7.43 18.24
N LYS A 51 -13.03 -7.95 19.20
CA LYS A 51 -11.88 -7.24 19.76
C LYS A 51 -10.79 -7.00 18.70
N ALA A 52 -10.48 -8.00 17.87
CA ALA A 52 -9.48 -7.86 16.80
C ALA A 52 -9.91 -6.82 15.76
N VAL A 53 -11.18 -6.80 15.37
CA VAL A 53 -11.75 -5.77 14.50
C VAL A 53 -11.61 -4.39 15.14
N TYR A 54 -11.96 -4.26 16.42
CA TYR A 54 -11.84 -2.99 17.15
C TYR A 54 -10.39 -2.50 17.23
N ASP A 55 -9.45 -3.36 17.61
CA ASP A 55 -8.03 -3.00 17.73
C ASP A 55 -7.44 -2.59 16.37
N MET A 56 -7.82 -3.28 15.30
CA MET A 56 -7.41 -2.93 13.94
C MET A 56 -7.98 -1.59 13.49
N ALA A 57 -9.27 -1.33 13.71
CA ALA A 57 -9.88 -0.04 13.41
C ALA A 57 -9.24 1.11 14.21
N ARG A 58 -9.00 0.87 15.51
CA ARG A 58 -8.31 1.83 16.39
C ARG A 58 -6.89 2.12 15.91
N LYS A 59 -6.15 1.09 15.49
CA LYS A 59 -4.81 1.25 14.93
C LYS A 59 -4.85 2.03 13.62
N GLY A 60 -5.76 1.68 12.70
CA GLY A 60 -5.93 2.40 11.43
C GLY A 60 -6.14 3.91 11.64
N ALA A 61 -7.05 4.28 12.55
CA ALA A 61 -7.28 5.68 12.88
C ALA A 61 -6.03 6.39 13.44
N ARG A 62 -5.22 5.69 14.25
CA ARG A 62 -3.95 6.23 14.76
C ARG A 62 -2.90 6.35 13.67
N ASP A 63 -2.78 5.36 12.80
CA ASP A 63 -1.83 5.33 11.70
C ASP A 63 -2.12 6.45 10.70
N GLU A 64 -3.40 6.76 10.45
CA GLU A 64 -3.81 7.92 9.64
C GLU A 64 -3.43 9.25 10.29
N ILE A 65 -3.73 9.43 11.58
CA ILE A 65 -3.34 10.63 12.34
C ILE A 65 -1.81 10.79 12.36
N GLN A 66 -1.06 9.70 12.55
CA GLN A 66 0.39 9.74 12.57
C GLN A 66 1.00 9.93 11.18
N ALA A 67 0.39 9.37 10.12
CA ALA A 67 0.78 9.66 8.75
C ALA A 67 0.66 11.16 8.46
N GLN A 68 -0.45 11.78 8.88
CA GLN A 68 -0.63 13.23 8.78
C GLN A 68 0.45 14.01 9.54
N MET A 69 0.79 13.60 10.77
CA MET A 69 1.87 14.24 11.54
C MET A 69 3.26 14.07 10.93
N ARG A 70 3.55 12.91 10.30
CA ARG A 70 4.86 12.63 9.68
C ARG A 70 5.05 13.35 8.35
N ASP A 71 3.98 13.55 7.59
CA ASP A 71 4.01 14.20 6.28
C ASP A 71 3.93 15.74 6.36
N GLY A 72 4.11 16.33 7.55
CA GLY A 72 4.13 17.77 7.77
C GLY A 72 2.74 18.40 7.99
N GLY A 73 1.71 17.58 8.21
CA GLY A 73 0.36 18.02 8.53
C GLY A 73 0.24 18.56 9.94
N LEU A 74 0.51 19.86 10.08
CA LEU A 74 -0.06 20.66 11.15
C LEU A 74 -1.57 20.41 11.13
N PHE A 75 -2.13 19.83 12.20
CA PHE A 75 -3.57 19.87 12.42
C PHE A 75 -3.96 21.35 12.36
N SER A 76 -4.49 21.79 11.22
CA SER A 76 -5.01 23.15 11.05
C SER A 76 -6.38 23.24 11.74
N GLY A 77 -6.41 22.87 13.02
CA GLY A 77 -7.44 23.19 13.99
C GLY A 77 -6.84 24.21 14.95
N GLY A 78 -6.51 25.38 14.42
CA GLY A 78 -6.24 26.55 15.25
C GLY A 78 -7.45 26.81 16.13
N GLY A 79 -7.19 26.90 17.44
CA GLY A 79 -8.18 27.23 18.44
C GLY A 79 -8.98 28.45 18.05
N ARG A 80 -10.29 28.34 18.27
CA ARG A 80 -11.20 29.46 18.45
C ARG A 80 -12.06 29.12 19.65
#